data_AF-A0A1R3V2K1-F1
#
_entry.id   AF-A0A1R3V2K1-F1
#
_cell.length_a   1.000
_cell.length_b   1.000
_cell.length_c   1.000
_cell.angle_alpha   90.00
_cell.angle_beta   90.00
_cell.angle_gamma   90.00
#
_symmetry.space_group_name_H-M   'P 1'
#
loop_
_entity.id
_entity.type
_entity.pdbx_description
1 polymer ?
#
loop_
_entity_poly.entity_id
_entity_poly.type
_entity_poly.pdbx_seq_one_letter_code
_entity_poly.pdbx_strand_id
1 'polypeptide(L)'
;MGVTRARLDGTAVQTCTVAMTDVDHELFLKSFFTRTDAEKIDEERDAVQISRFYILIAGGREQFVNLKFPASPTAEGSIVASSIADD
;
A
#
# COMPACT_ATOMS: atom_id res chain seq x y z
N MET A 1 6.19 11.65 -3.20
CA MET A 1 5.50 11.39 -1.92
C MET A 1 4.50 12.50 -1.69
N GLY A 2 3.25 12.16 -1.35
CA GLY A 2 2.21 13.11 -0.97
C GLY A 2 1.64 12.75 0.39
N VAL A 3 1.26 13.75 1.18
CA VAL A 3 0.63 13.57 2.48
C VAL A 3 -0.65 14.41 2.53
N THR A 4 -1.74 13.77 2.96
CA THR A 4 -3.06 14.41 3.08
C THR A 4 -3.63 14.14 4.46
N ARG A 5 -4.31 15.12 5.03
CA ARG A 5 -5.14 14.94 6.24
C ARG A 5 -6.60 14.93 5.85
N ALA A 6 -7.36 14.00 6.41
CA ALA A 6 -8.78 13.83 6.14
C ALA A 6 -9.52 13.41 7.42
N ARG A 7 -10.84 13.21 7.29
CA ARG A 7 -11.64 12.52 8.31
C ARG A 7 -12.27 11.28 7.70
N LEU A 8 -12.14 10.15 8.38
CA LEU A 8 -12.80 8.89 8.05
C LEU A 8 -13.76 8.55 9.20
N ASP A 9 -15.06 8.50 8.92
CA ASP A 9 -16.12 8.24 9.92
C ASP A 9 -16.03 9.11 11.18
N GLY A 10 -15.57 10.37 11.02
CA GLY A 10 -15.39 11.33 12.12
C GLY A 10 -14.00 11.32 12.77
N THR A 11 -13.21 10.27 12.56
CA THR A 11 -11.82 10.15 13.04
C THR A 11 -10.87 10.91 12.13
N ALA A 12 -9.97 11.70 12.71
CA ALA A 12 -8.92 12.39 11.95
C ALA A 12 -7.86 11.37 11.50
N VAL A 13 -7.57 11.35 10.20
CA VAL A 13 -6.61 10.42 9.62
C VAL A 13 -5.56 11.17 8.80
N GLN A 14 -4.34 10.64 8.80
CA GLN A 14 -3.27 11.02 7.91
C GLN A 14 -3.05 9.93 6.86
N THR A 15 -3.01 10.34 5.60
CA THR A 15 -2.70 9.47 4.46
C THR A 15 -1.34 9.86 3.89
N CYS A 16 -0.47 8.88 3.69
CA CYS A 16 0.80 9.04 2.98
C CYS A 16 0.78 8.17 1.73
N THR A 17 1.10 8.76 0.57
CA THR A 17 1.19 8.04 -0.70
C THR A 17 2.56 8.21 -1.34
N VAL A 18 3.15 7.11 -1.77
CA VAL A 18 4.40 7.05 -2.52
C VAL A 18 4.16 6.28 -3.80
N ALA A 19 4.47 6.90 -4.93
CA ALA A 19 4.55 6.24 -6.23
C ALA A 19 6.03 6.03 -6.58
N MET A 20 6.37 4.82 -7.02
CA MET A 20 7.72 4.40 -7.35
C MET A 20 7.71 3.81 -8.75
N THR A 21 8.63 4.26 -9.61
CA THR A 21 8.87 3.67 -10.95
C THR A 21 10.14 2.85 -10.91
N ASP A 22 10.33 1.97 -11.90
CA ASP A 22 11.56 1.18 -12.07
C ASP A 22 11.90 0.30 -10.86
N VAL A 23 10.88 -0.12 -10.10
CA VAL A 23 10.99 -1.03 -8.97
C VAL A 23 10.55 -2.42 -9.40
N ASP A 24 11.39 -3.43 -9.14
CA ASP A 24 10.99 -4.83 -9.20
C ASP A 24 9.91 -5.08 -8.14
N HIS A 25 8.68 -5.28 -8.60
CA HIS A 25 7.55 -5.40 -7.69
C HIS A 25 7.55 -6.71 -6.90
N GLU A 26 8.15 -7.79 -7.41
CA GLU A 26 8.24 -9.04 -6.66
C GLU A 26 9.21 -8.89 -5.50
N LEU A 27 10.37 -8.28 -5.74
CA LEU A 27 11.35 -7.96 -4.71
C LEU A 27 10.80 -6.96 -3.69
N PHE A 28 10.06 -5.94 -4.15
CA PHE A 28 9.39 -5.00 -3.26
C PHE A 28 8.38 -5.71 -2.35
N LEU A 29 7.47 -6.51 -2.92
CA LEU A 29 6.45 -7.23 -2.17
C LEU A 29 7.10 -8.21 -1.18
N LYS A 30 8.11 -8.96 -1.61
CA LYS A 30 8.87 -9.85 -0.72
C LYS A 30 9.51 -9.09 0.44
N SER A 31 10.14 -7.95 0.15
CA SER A 31 10.74 -7.11 1.19
C SER A 31 9.69 -6.50 2.12
N PHE A 32 8.52 -6.13 1.60
CA PHE A 32 7.41 -5.61 2.38
C PHE A 32 6.97 -6.64 3.42
N PHE A 33 6.61 -7.86 3.00
CA PHE A 33 6.16 -8.93 3.92
C PHE A 33 7.25 -9.47 4.84
N THR A 34 8.53 -9.30 4.50
CA THR A 34 9.63 -9.69 5.40
C THR A 34 9.80 -8.68 6.54
N ARG A 35 9.40 -7.41 6.33
CA ARG A 35 9.63 -6.31 7.27
C ARG A 35 8.37 -5.90 8.03
N THR A 36 7.21 -6.36 7.60
CA THR A 36 5.91 -6.03 8.19
C THR A 36 5.16 -7.29 8.56
N ASP A 37 4.25 -7.16 9.51
CA ASP A 37 3.27 -8.15 9.90
C ASP A 37 1.97 -8.02 9.08
N ALA A 38 2.07 -7.48 7.85
CA ALA A 38 0.91 -7.10 7.07
C ALA A 38 -0.04 -8.26 6.77
N GLU A 39 -1.28 -8.14 7.22
CA GLU A 39 -2.37 -9.06 6.96
C GLU A 39 -3.22 -8.55 5.80
N LYS A 40 -3.45 -9.39 4.78
CA LYS A 40 -4.25 -9.03 3.61
C LYS A 40 -5.73 -9.05 3.97
N ILE A 41 -6.42 -7.93 3.79
CA ILE A 41 -7.85 -7.80 4.08
C ILE A 41 -8.70 -7.80 2.81
N ASP A 42 -8.16 -7.32 1.68
CA ASP A 42 -8.88 -7.30 0.41
C ASP A 42 -7.94 -7.28 -0.80
N GLU A 43 -8.45 -7.68 -1.97
CA GLU A 43 -7.75 -7.65 -3.25
C GLU A 43 -8.73 -7.39 -4.40
N GLU A 44 -8.47 -6.33 -5.15
CA GLU A 44 -9.08 -6.07 -6.45
C GLU A 44 -8.02 -6.30 -7.54
N ARG A 45 -8.40 -7.00 -8.61
CA ARG A 45 -7.53 -7.28 -9.75
C ARG A 45 -8.26 -6.97 -11.04
N ASP A 46 -7.63 -6.18 -11.90
CA ASP A 46 -8.04 -6.01 -13.29
C ASP A 46 -6.96 -6.55 -14.25
N ALA A 47 -7.14 -6.33 -15.55
CA ALA A 47 -6.21 -6.83 -16.57
C ALA A 47 -4.81 -6.18 -16.52
N VAL A 48 -4.67 -5.02 -15.88
CA VAL A 48 -3.47 -4.18 -15.90
C VAL A 48 -2.82 -4.10 -14.51
N GLN A 49 -3.61 -4.01 -13.45
CA GLN A 49 -3.14 -3.77 -12.09
C GLN A 49 -3.82 -4.70 -11.07
N ILE A 50 -3.13 -4.85 -9.96
CA ILE A 50 -3.64 -5.45 -8.73
C ILE A 50 -3.61 -4.36 -7.66
N SER A 51 -4.72 -4.16 -6.97
CA SER A 51 -4.83 -3.34 -5.76
C SER A 51 -5.05 -4.27 -4.57
N ARG A 52 -4.11 -4.32 -3.63
CA ARG A 52 -4.24 -5.10 -2.40
C ARG A 52 -4.29 -4.21 -1.18
N PHE A 53 -5.27 -4.47 -0.32
CA PHE A 53 -5.41 -3.80 0.95
C PHE A 53 -4.91 -4.69 2.08
N TYR A 54 -4.19 -4.08 3.00
CA TYR A 54 -3.58 -4.71 4.15
C TYR A 54 -3.87 -3.91 5.41
N ILE A 55 -3.84 -4.60 6.54
CA ILE A 55 -3.71 -4.01 7.86
C ILE A 55 -2.34 -4.42 8.43
N LEU A 56 -1.64 -3.51 9.10
CA LEU A 56 -0.35 -3.80 9.75
C LEU A 56 -0.15 -2.94 10.99
N ILE A 57 0.79 -3.32 11.85
CA ILE A 57 1.20 -2.50 12.99
C ILE A 57 2.58 -1.89 12.70
N ALA A 58 2.64 -0.57 12.54
CA ALA A 58 3.88 0.17 12.34
C ALA A 58 4.03 1.28 13.36
N GLY A 59 5.15 1.28 14.09
CA GLY A 59 5.42 2.26 15.15
C GLY A 59 4.41 2.19 16.31
N GLY A 60 3.84 1.01 16.57
CA GLY A 60 2.81 0.80 17.59
C GLY A 60 1.42 1.32 17.22
N ARG A 61 1.22 1.70 15.95
CA ARG A 61 -0.08 2.17 15.42
C ARG A 61 -0.56 1.20 14.34
N GLU A 62 -1.86 0.92 14.38
CA GLU A 62 -2.54 0.24 13.29
C GLU A 62 -2.57 1.15 12.05
N GLN A 63 -2.26 0.57 10.89
CA GLN A 63 -2.28 1.27 9.62
C GLN A 63 -2.95 0.42 8.55
N PHE A 64 -3.80 1.05 7.76
CA PHE A 64 -4.33 0.47 6.53
C PHE A 64 -3.39 0.81 5.38
N VAL A 65 -2.95 -0.19 4.63
CA VAL A 65 -2.04 -0.02 3.50
C VAL A 65 -2.70 -0.51 2.22
N ASN A 66 -2.73 0.35 1.19
CA ASN A 66 -3.09 -0.05 -0.16
C ASN A 66 -1.83 -0.12 -1.03
N LEU A 67 -1.59 -1.27 -1.66
CA LEU A 67 -0.54 -1.47 -2.65
C LEU A 67 -1.17 -1.69 -4.02
N LYS A 68 -0.87 -0.79 -4.96
CA LYS A 68 -1.19 -0.96 -6.38
C LYS A 68 0.07 -1.28 -7.17
N PHE A 69 0.05 -2.35 -7.94
CA PHE A 69 1.19 -2.80 -8.74
C PHE A 69 0.71 -3.54 -10.00
N PRO A 70 1.55 -3.71 -11.03
CA PRO A 70 1.16 -4.37 -12.27
C PRO A 70 0.63 -5.79 -12.05
N ALA A 71 -0.38 -6.19 -12.84
CA ALA A 71 -0.95 -7.52 -12.77
C ALA A 71 -0.02 -8.60 -13.37
N SER A 72 0.86 -8.20 -14.29
CA SER A 72 1.86 -9.06 -14.91
C SER A 72 3.23 -8.87 -14.24
N PRO A 73 3.93 -9.97 -13.86
CA PRO A 73 5.28 -9.94 -13.31
C PRO A 73 6.32 -9.23 -14.19
N THR A 74 6.10 -9.32 -15.51
CA THR A 74 7.03 -8.79 -16.52
C THR A 74 6.60 -7.44 -17.07
N ALA A 75 5.46 -6.90 -16.62
CA ALA A 75 5.04 -5.58 -17.05
C ALA A 75 5.88 -4.52 -16.35
N GLU A 76 6.54 -3.68 -17.14
CA GLU A 76 7.06 -2.40 -16.65
C GLU A 76 5.91 -1.58 -16.09
N GLY A 77 6.09 -1.03 -14.91
CA GLY A 77 5.04 -0.25 -14.27
C GLY A 77 5.46 0.33 -12.92
N SER A 78 4.60 1.18 -12.40
CA SER A 78 4.81 1.81 -11.10
C SER A 78 4.15 1.01 -9.98
N ILE A 79 4.76 1.00 -8.82
CA ILE A 79 4.11 0.62 -7.56
C ILE A 79 3.61 1.90 -6.89
N VAL A 80 2.34 1.91 -6.50
CA VAL A 80 1.79 2.96 -5.64
C VAL A 80 1.47 2.33 -4.30
N ALA A 81 2.21 2.77 -3.27
CA ALA A 81 1.94 2.43 -1.89
C ALA A 81 1.26 3.60 -1.19
N SER A 82 0.15 3.35 -0.53
CA SER A 82 -0.54 4.34 0.31
C SER A 82 -0.78 3.77 1.69
N SER A 83 -0.54 4.55 2.74
CA SER A 83 -0.88 4.20 4.12
C SER A 83 -1.85 5.21 4.69
N ILE A 84 -2.81 4.74 5.49
CA ILE A 84 -3.76 5.53 6.26
C ILE A 84 -3.57 5.12 7.72
N ALA A 85 -3.36 6.11 8.58
CA ALA A 85 -3.32 5.95 10.02
C ALA A 85 -4.11 7.09 10.65
N ASP A 86 -4.57 6.93 11.89
CA ASP A 86 -5.05 8.07 12.67
C ASP A 86 -3.98 9.18 12.71
N ASP A 87 -4.37 10.46 12.79
CA ASP A 87 -3.41 11.59 12.95
C ASP A 87 -2.78 11.53 14.35
#